data_AF-A0A1F3X4W5-F1
#
_entry.id   AF-A0A1F3X4W5-F1
#
_cell.length_a   1.000
_cell.length_b   1.000
_cell.length_c   1.000
_cell.angle_alpha   90.00
_cell.angle_beta   90.00
_cell.angle_gamma   90.00
#
_symmetry.space_group_name_H-M   'P 1'
#
loop_
_entity.id
_entity.type
_entity.pdbx_description
1 polymer ?
#
loop_
_entity_poly.entity_id
_entity_poly.type
_entity_poly.pdbx_seq_one_letter_code
_entity_poly.pdbx_strand_id
1 'polypeptide(L)' 'MPKQLVFVMLIEFALIMLTCILLMQPTLIFAGQSDRARSIARTGGLVFLCVTFCWSIILGCVFTLSYSTIQL' A
#
# COMPACT_ATOMS: atom_id res chain seq x y z
N MET A 1 15.79 17.17 5.16
CA MET A 1 14.51 16.41 5.13
C MET A 1 14.31 15.75 6.49
N PRO A 2 13.15 15.90 7.13
CA PRO A 2 12.91 15.32 8.44
C PRO A 2 12.99 13.79 8.33
N LYS A 3 13.78 13.17 9.20
CA LYS A 3 14.12 11.74 9.18
C LYS A 3 12.87 10.84 9.22
N GLN A 4 11.77 11.35 9.79
CA GLN A 4 10.45 10.70 9.78
C GLN A 4 9.85 10.53 8.37
N LEU A 5 10.04 11.48 7.46
CA LEU A 5 9.46 11.40 6.11
C LEU A 5 10.06 10.25 5.30
N VAL A 6 11.37 10.01 5.46
CA VAL A 6 12.08 8.92 4.79
C VAL A 6 11.59 7.56 5.32
N PHE A 7 11.40 7.44 6.64
CA PHE A 7 10.91 6.21 7.25
C PHE A 7 9.48 5.88 6.80
N VAL A 8 8.62 6.91 6.70
CA VAL A 8 7.24 6.76 6.24
C VAL A 8 7.19 6.37 4.75
N MET A 9 8.03 6.96 3.89
CA MET A 9 8.14 6.56 2.48
C MET A 9 8.61 5.11 2.30
N LEU A 10 9.54 4.62 3.13
CA LEU A 10 9.98 3.22 3.10
C LEU A 10 8.87 2.24 3.47
N ILE A 11 8.08 2.57 4.51
CA ILE A 11 6.92 1.78 4.91
C ILE A 11 5.88 1.75 3.79
N GLU A 12 5.62 2.90 3.16
CA GLU A 12 4.71 2.99 2.02
C GLU A 12 5.14 2.12 0.85
N PHE A 13 6.42 2.21 0.48
CA PHE A 13 6.98 1.42 -0.61
C PHE A 13 6.86 -0.08 -0.33
N ALA A 14 7.13 -0.51 0.91
CA ALA A 14 6.96 -1.90 1.33
C ALA A 14 5.50 -2.36 1.26
N LEU A 15 4.56 -1.52 1.69
CA LEU A 15 3.12 -1.80 1.61
C LEU A 15 2.65 -1.90 0.16
N ILE A 16 3.06 -0.98 -0.72
CA ILE A 16 2.71 -1.01 -2.16
C ILE A 16 3.26 -2.28 -2.81
N MET A 17 4.53 -2.62 -2.56
CA MET A 17 5.15 -3.87 -3.07
C MET A 17 4.40 -5.12 -2.58
N LEU A 18 4.06 -5.18 -1.29
CA LEU A 18 3.28 -6.28 -0.71
C LEU A 18 1.92 -6.43 -1.43
N THR A 19 1.23 -5.30 -1.64
CA THR A 19 -0.08 -5.28 -2.30
C THR A 19 0.02 -5.69 -3.76
N CYS A 20 1.07 -5.24 -4.46
CA CYS A 20 1.36 -5.61 -5.84
C CYS A 20 1.62 -7.12 -5.96
N ILE A 21 2.40 -7.71 -5.03
CA ILE A 21 2.65 -9.15 -4.97
C ILE A 21 1.36 -9.94 -4.72
N LEU A 22 0.53 -9.50 -3.76
CA LEU A 22 -0.78 -10.09 -3.45
C LEU A 22 -1.73 -10.08 -4.67
N LEU A 23 -1.70 -9.01 -5.48
CA LEU A 23 -2.51 -8.89 -6.70
C LEU A 23 -1.97 -9.68 -7.89
N MET A 24 -0.64 -9.74 -8.07
CA MET A 24 -0.04 -10.39 -9.24
C MET A 24 -0.14 -11.91 -9.19
N GLN A 25 -0.18 -12.51 -7.99
CA GLN A 25 -0.17 -13.97 -7.83
C GLN A 25 -1.19 -14.52 -6.81
N PRO A 26 -2.49 -14.18 -6.87
CA PRO A 26 -3.49 -14.86 -6.05
C PRO A 26 -3.62 -16.34 -6.43
N THR A 27 -3.27 -16.70 -7.68
CA THR A 27 -3.39 -18.06 -8.24
C THR A 27 -2.23 -18.97 -7.87
N LEU A 28 -0.99 -18.46 -7.79
CA LEU A 28 0.20 -19.28 -7.57
C LEU A 28 0.43 -19.63 -6.10
N ILE A 29 0.10 -18.71 -5.18
CA ILE A 29 0.25 -18.93 -3.73
C ILE A 29 -0.87 -19.83 -3.18
N PHE A 30 -2.08 -19.72 -3.74
CA PHE A 30 -3.26 -20.44 -3.25
C PHE A 30 -3.72 -21.58 -4.18
N ALA A 31 -2.88 -22.02 -5.12
CA ALA A 31 -3.20 -23.10 -6.08
C ALA A 31 -3.65 -24.42 -5.41
N GLY A 32 -3.27 -24.65 -4.15
CA GLY A 32 -3.64 -25.85 -3.38
C GLY A 32 -4.63 -25.62 -2.23
N GLN A 33 -5.22 -24.42 -2.08
CA GLN A 33 -6.11 -24.10 -0.94
C GLN A 33 -7.60 -24.02 -1.33
N SER A 34 -8.46 -24.33 -0.35
CA SER A 34 -9.92 -24.28 -0.42
C SER A 34 -10.45 -22.96 -1.04
N ASP A 35 -11.49 -23.04 -1.86
CA ASP A 35 -12.17 -21.89 -2.49
C ASP A 35 -12.54 -20.77 -1.50
N ARG A 36 -12.81 -21.11 -0.23
CA ARG A 36 -13.08 -20.12 0.83
C ARG A 36 -11.85 -19.30 1.20
N ALA A 37 -10.69 -19.93 1.34
CA ALA A 37 -9.43 -19.22 1.65
C ALA A 37 -9.06 -18.26 0.52
N ARG A 38 -9.28 -18.67 -0.73
CA ARG A 38 -9.05 -17.84 -1.92
C ARG A 38 -9.97 -16.62 -1.98
N SER A 39 -11.25 -16.79 -1.62
CA SER A 39 -12.22 -15.68 -1.56
C SER A 39 -11.86 -14.66 -0.47
N ILE A 40 -11.48 -15.13 0.71
CA ILE A 40 -11.07 -14.27 1.84
C ILE A 40 -9.76 -13.55 1.51
N ALA A 41 -8.77 -14.25 0.94
CA ALA A 41 -7.50 -13.64 0.54
C ALA A 41 -7.69 -12.55 -0.53
N ARG A 42 -8.58 -12.77 -1.51
CA ARG A 42 -8.90 -11.77 -2.55
C ARG A 42 -9.58 -10.54 -1.95
N THR A 43 -10.52 -10.75 -1.03
CA THR A 43 -11.23 -9.66 -0.34
C THR A 43 -10.28 -8.88 0.57
N GLY A 44 -9.45 -9.58 1.35
CA GLY A 44 -8.42 -8.98 2.19
C GLY A 44 -7.39 -8.19 1.39
N GLY A 45 -6.93 -8.73 0.25
CA GLY A 45 -6.04 -8.03 -0.67
C GLY A 45 -6.66 -6.74 -1.23
N LEU A 46 -7.94 -6.78 -1.61
CA LEU A 46 -8.69 -5.59 -2.06
C LEU A 46 -8.80 -4.51 -0.97
N VAL A 47 -9.14 -4.91 0.26
CA VAL A 47 -9.19 -3.97 1.40
C VAL A 47 -7.83 -3.37 1.69
N PHE A 48 -6.77 -4.18 1.68
CA PHE A 48 -5.41 -3.71 1.88
C PHE A 48 -4.97 -2.71 0.81
N LEU A 49 -5.41 -2.92 -0.43
CA LEU A 49 -5.20 -2.01 -1.55
C LEU A 49 -5.93 -0.68 -1.37
N CYS A 50 -7.19 -0.71 -0.94
CA CYS A 50 -7.91 0.53 -0.61
C CYS A 50 -7.21 1.30 0.52
N VAL A 51 -6.75 0.62 1.57
CA VAL A 51 -6.04 1.26 2.68
C VAL A 51 -4.72 1.87 2.22
N THR A 52 -3.93 1.15 1.43
CA THR A 52 -2.67 1.68 0.86
C THR A 52 -2.91 2.85 -0.07
N PHE A 53 -3.94 2.79 -0.93
CA PHE A 53 -4.28 3.89 -1.84
C PHE A 53 -4.71 5.16 -1.08
N CYS A 54 -5.56 5.03 -0.07
CA CYS A 54 -5.95 6.15 0.80
C CYS A 54 -4.73 6.74 1.52
N TRP A 55 -3.81 5.88 1.98
CA TRP A 55 -2.58 6.30 2.64
C TRP A 55 -1.64 7.08 1.70
N SER A 56 -1.51 6.63 0.44
CA SER A 56 -0.74 7.34 -0.59
C SER A 56 -1.28 8.72 -0.92
N ILE A 57 -2.60 8.89 -0.94
CA ILE A 57 -3.20 10.21 -1.14
C ILE A 57 -2.86 11.16 0.01
N ILE A 58 -2.98 10.68 1.27
CA ILE A 58 -2.67 11.48 2.45
C ILE A 58 -1.21 11.92 2.42
N LEU A 59 -0.29 11.01 2.10
CA LEU A 59 1.13 11.35 2.01
C LEU A 59 1.45 12.31 0.87
N GLY A 60 0.83 12.13 -0.30
CA GLY A 60 0.92 13.08 -1.40
C GLY A 60 0.50 14.49 -0.97
N CYS A 61 -0.65 14.61 -0.31
CA CYS A 61 -1.14 15.89 0.22
C CYS A 61 -0.18 16.52 1.23
N VAL A 62 0.34 15.74 2.18
CA VAL A 62 1.33 16.22 3.17
C VAL A 62 2.61 16.70 2.49
N PHE A 63 3.06 16.00 1.45
CA PHE A 63 4.26 16.37 0.70
C PHE A 63 4.06 17.67 -0.09
N THR A 64 2.91 17.82 -0.77
CA THR A 64 2.56 19.05 -1.48
C THR A 64 2.45 20.25 -0.55
N LEU A 65 1.75 20.10 0.59
CA LEU A 65 1.64 21.16 1.60
C LEU A 65 3.01 21.55 2.16
N SER A 66 3.85 20.57 2.47
CA SER A 66 5.21 20.82 2.98
C SER A 66 6.07 21.55 1.96
N TYR A 67 5.97 21.18 0.68
CA TYR A 67 6.68 21.86 -0.40
C TYR A 67 6.22 23.32 -0.58
N SER A 68 4.89 23.54 -0.60
CA SER A 68 4.31 24.89 -0.70
C SER A 68 4.66 25.78 0.49
N THR A 69 4.80 25.21 1.69
CA THR A 69 5.18 25.96 2.91
C THR A 69 6.67 26.35 2.91
N ILE A 70 7.53 25.57 2.27
CA ILE A 70 8.98 25.87 2.15
C ILE A 70 9.27 26.91 1.06
N GLN A 71 8.39 27.02 0.06
CA GLN A 71 8.48 28.01 -1.01
C GLN A 71 7.91 29.39 -0.66
N LEU A 72 7.15 29.49 0.45
CA LEU A 72 6.57 30.74 0.97
C LEU A 72 7.52 31.39 2.00
#